data_AF-A0A8C3WQQ1-F1
#
_entry.id   AF-A0A8C3WQQ1-F1
#
_cell.length_a   1.000
_cell.length_b   1.000
_cell.length_c   1.000
_cell.angle_alpha   90.00
_cell.angle_beta   90.00
_cell.angle_gamma   90.00
#
_symmetry.space_group_name_H-M   'P 1'
#
loop_
_entity.id
_entity.type
_entity.pdbx_description
1 polymer ?
#
loop_
_entity_poly.entity_id
_entity_poly.type
_entity_poly.pdbx_seq_one_letter_code
_entity_poly.pdbx_strand_id
1 'polypeptide(L)'
;MGKITFYEDRGFQGRCYECSSDCPNLQPYFSRCNSIRVDSGCWMIYERTNYQGHQYFLRRGDYPDYPQWMGVSDSIRSCRLIPQHSGTYRMRIYERDDFRGQMSEITDDCLSLQDRFHLSEIHSLNVLEGSWVLYEMPSYRGRQYLLRPGEYRRYIDWGAMNAKAGSLRRVMDFY
;
A
#
# COMPACT_ATOMS: atom_id res chain seq x y z
N MET A 1 -7.54 -12.00 -12.59
CA MET A 1 -6.08 -11.93 -12.84
C MET A 1 -5.69 -10.46 -12.87
N GLY A 2 -4.56 -10.08 -12.26
CA GLY A 2 -4.09 -8.69 -12.27
C GLY A 2 -3.06 -8.47 -13.37
N LYS A 3 -2.98 -7.24 -13.87
CA LYS A 3 -2.01 -6.82 -14.90
C LYS A 3 -1.62 -5.35 -14.69
N ILE A 4 -0.31 -5.11 -14.72
CA ILE A 4 0.32 -3.79 -14.60
C ILE A 4 1.43 -3.66 -15.63
N THR A 5 1.55 -2.48 -16.25
CA THR A 5 2.61 -2.15 -17.20
C THR A 5 3.37 -0.93 -16.70
N PHE A 6 4.69 -1.07 -16.56
CA PHE A 6 5.61 -0.02 -16.17
C PHE A 6 6.28 0.57 -17.41
N TYR A 7 6.47 1.89 -17.43
CA TYR A 7 7.10 2.62 -18.53
C TYR A 7 8.26 3.49 -18.01
N GLU A 8 9.41 3.45 -18.69
CA GLU A 8 10.59 4.22 -18.28
C GLU A 8 10.38 5.73 -18.35
N ASP A 9 9.55 6.21 -19.27
CA ASP A 9 9.29 7.64 -19.49
C ASP A 9 7.84 8.02 -19.12
N ARG A 10 7.57 9.33 -19.04
CA ARG A 10 6.23 9.87 -18.72
C ARG A 10 5.26 9.64 -19.88
N GLY A 11 3.96 9.64 -19.59
CA GLY A 11 2.93 9.53 -20.64
C GLY A 11 2.96 8.21 -21.43
N PHE A 12 3.36 7.13 -20.76
CA PHE A 12 3.36 5.76 -21.30
C PHE A 12 4.30 5.57 -22.50
N GLN A 13 5.48 6.21 -22.43
CA GLN A 13 6.51 6.18 -23.48
C GLN A 13 7.76 5.41 -23.04
N GLY A 14 8.67 5.19 -23.98
CA GLY A 14 9.94 4.52 -23.75
C GLY A 14 9.81 3.01 -23.61
N ARG A 15 10.83 2.37 -23.03
CA ARG A 15 10.81 0.93 -22.76
C ARG A 15 9.72 0.63 -21.73
N CYS A 16 8.97 -0.45 -21.96
CA CYS A 16 7.96 -0.91 -21.02
C CYS A 16 8.19 -2.36 -20.57
N TYR A 17 7.60 -2.70 -19.44
CA TYR A 17 7.55 -4.06 -18.91
C TYR A 17 6.18 -4.35 -18.34
N GLU A 18 5.55 -5.42 -18.82
CA GLU A 18 4.27 -5.93 -18.33
C GLU A 18 4.52 -6.98 -17.25
N CYS A 19 3.77 -6.89 -16.15
CA CYS A 19 3.81 -7.84 -15.04
C CYS A 19 2.40 -8.29 -14.67
N SER A 20 2.23 -9.56 -14.34
CA SER A 20 0.96 -10.18 -13.95
C SER A 20 1.01 -10.94 -12.62
N SER A 21 2.15 -10.87 -11.92
CA SER A 21 2.37 -11.50 -10.62
C SER A 21 3.26 -10.65 -9.72
N ASP A 22 3.48 -11.09 -8.49
CA ASP A 22 4.52 -10.52 -7.63
C ASP A 22 5.89 -10.58 -8.33
N CYS A 23 6.68 -9.52 -8.20
CA CYS A 23 8.04 -9.45 -8.74
C CYS A 23 8.97 -8.80 -7.71
N PRO A 24 9.90 -9.55 -7.08
CA PRO A 24 10.80 -9.02 -6.06
C PRO A 24 11.95 -8.18 -6.64
N ASN A 25 12.20 -8.25 -7.95
CA ASN A 25 13.25 -7.48 -8.58
C ASN A 25 12.89 -7.11 -10.03
N LEU A 26 12.57 -5.84 -10.24
CA LEU A 26 12.22 -5.26 -11.54
C LEU A 26 13.43 -4.68 -12.29
N GLN A 27 14.60 -4.57 -11.65
CA GLN A 27 15.80 -3.96 -12.23
C GLN A 27 16.24 -4.57 -13.58
N PRO A 28 16.13 -5.90 -13.81
CA PRO A 28 16.51 -6.48 -15.10
C PRO A 28 15.64 -5.99 -16.26
N TYR A 29 14.43 -5.50 -16.00
CA TYR A 29 13.45 -5.15 -17.02
C TYR A 29 13.45 -3.66 -17.38
N PHE A 30 13.78 -2.78 -16.43
CA PHE A 30 13.88 -1.34 -16.65
C PHE A 30 14.75 -0.64 -15.59
N SER A 31 15.32 0.51 -15.96
CA SER A 31 16.25 1.28 -15.14
C SER A 31 15.56 2.31 -14.23
N ARG A 32 14.40 2.82 -14.65
CA ARG A 32 13.55 3.84 -13.99
C ARG A 32 12.08 3.62 -14.36
N CYS A 33 11.15 4.24 -13.64
CA CYS A 33 9.71 4.13 -13.93
C CYS A 33 9.03 5.49 -13.75
N ASN A 34 8.57 6.08 -14.85
CA ASN A 34 7.96 7.40 -14.86
C ASN A 34 6.48 7.41 -15.21
N SER A 35 5.90 6.32 -15.72
CA SER A 35 4.46 6.17 -15.84
C SER A 35 4.04 4.70 -15.74
N ILE A 36 2.80 4.46 -15.31
CA ILE A 36 2.28 3.12 -15.03
C ILE A 36 0.84 3.02 -15.54
N ARG A 37 0.51 1.91 -16.19
CA ARG A 37 -0.89 1.51 -16.44
C ARG A 37 -1.22 0.29 -15.60
N VAL A 38 -2.30 0.36 -14.85
CA VAL A 38 -2.87 -0.80 -14.17
C VAL A 38 -4.13 -1.21 -14.91
N ASP A 39 -4.01 -2.24 -15.73
CA ASP A 39 -5.14 -2.78 -16.50
C ASP A 39 -6.15 -3.50 -15.58
N SER A 40 -5.67 -4.19 -14.54
CA SER A 40 -6.53 -4.93 -13.61
C SER A 40 -5.84 -5.28 -12.30
N GLY A 41 -6.66 -5.46 -11.25
CA GLY A 41 -6.20 -5.79 -9.92
C GLY A 41 -5.66 -4.58 -9.16
N CYS A 42 -5.43 -4.77 -7.88
CA CYS A 42 -4.76 -3.81 -7.02
C CYS A 42 -3.31 -4.21 -6.84
N TRP A 43 -2.41 -3.22 -6.87
CA TRP A 43 -0.97 -3.44 -6.80
C TRP A 43 -0.34 -2.61 -5.69
N MET A 44 0.65 -3.17 -5.02
CA MET A 44 1.59 -2.40 -4.20
C MET A 44 2.94 -2.40 -4.90
N ILE A 45 3.45 -1.21 -5.23
CA ILE A 45 4.76 -1.03 -5.85
C ILE A 45 5.74 -0.47 -4.81
N TYR A 46 7.02 -0.81 -4.96
CA TYR A 46 8.04 -0.52 -3.96
C TYR A 46 9.26 0.13 -4.59
N GLU A 47 9.82 1.09 -3.86
CA GLU A 47 11.00 1.85 -4.27
C GLU A 47 12.25 0.98 -4.43
N ARG A 48 12.38 -0.08 -3.62
CA ARG A 48 13.54 -1.00 -3.60
C ARG A 48 13.14 -2.43 -3.93
N THR A 49 14.14 -3.27 -4.18
CA THR A 49 13.95 -4.70 -4.38
C THR A 49 13.43 -5.36 -3.10
N ASN A 50 12.91 -6.57 -3.22
CA ASN A 50 12.42 -7.39 -2.10
C ASN A 50 11.34 -6.70 -1.25
N TYR A 51 10.50 -5.86 -1.86
CA TYR A 51 9.35 -5.21 -1.23
C TYR A 51 9.74 -4.23 -0.11
N GLN A 52 10.81 -3.47 -0.33
CA GLN A 52 11.36 -2.52 0.64
C GLN A 52 11.29 -1.07 0.16
N GLY A 53 11.52 -0.14 1.08
CA GLY A 53 11.49 1.29 0.82
C GLY A 53 10.07 1.86 0.83
N HIS A 54 9.88 3.02 0.18
CA HIS A 54 8.55 3.60 0.05
C HIS A 54 7.62 2.67 -0.73
N GLN A 55 6.38 2.54 -0.27
CA GLN A 55 5.34 1.72 -0.90
C GLN A 55 4.27 2.64 -1.49
N TYR A 56 3.70 2.26 -2.62
CA TYR A 56 2.63 3.01 -3.27
C TYR A 56 1.51 2.08 -3.72
N PHE A 57 0.30 2.36 -3.24
CA PHE A 57 -0.90 1.63 -3.59
C PHE A 57 -1.45 2.11 -4.92
N LEU A 58 -1.63 1.19 -5.85
CA LEU A 58 -2.24 1.43 -7.15
C LEU A 58 -3.51 0.59 -7.31
N ARG A 59 -4.52 1.20 -7.91
CA ARG A 59 -5.71 0.52 -8.41
C ARG A 59 -5.69 0.55 -9.93
N ARG A 60 -6.66 -0.11 -10.56
CA ARG A 60 -6.92 0.05 -11.99
C ARG A 60 -6.94 1.54 -12.36
N GLY A 61 -6.21 1.89 -13.41
CA GLY A 61 -6.10 3.26 -13.86
C GLY A 61 -4.80 3.57 -14.60
N ASP A 62 -4.79 4.77 -15.17
CA ASP A 62 -3.67 5.34 -15.90
C ASP A 62 -2.94 6.36 -15.05
N TYR A 63 -1.65 6.15 -14.84
CA TYR A 63 -0.80 7.00 -14.04
C TYR A 63 0.30 7.61 -14.93
N PRO A 64 0.07 8.78 -15.56
CA PRO A 64 0.98 9.36 -16.56
C PRO A 64 2.30 9.90 -16.00
N ASP A 65 2.39 10.16 -14.70
CA ASP A 65 3.63 10.54 -14.00
C ASP A 65 3.66 10.06 -12.54
N TYR A 66 4.86 10.02 -11.94
CA TYR A 66 5.03 9.50 -10.56
C TYR A 66 4.31 10.25 -9.44
N PRO A 67 4.05 11.58 -9.54
CA PRO A 67 3.17 12.25 -8.59
C PRO A 67 1.76 11.66 -8.50
N GLN A 68 1.21 11.05 -9.57
CA GLN A 68 -0.14 10.46 -9.56
C GLN A 68 -0.28 9.27 -8.60
N TRP A 69 0.82 8.62 -8.24
CA TRP A 69 0.84 7.58 -7.19
C TRP A 69 1.52 8.03 -5.90
N MET A 70 1.70 9.35 -5.73
CA MET A 70 2.44 9.95 -4.61
C MET A 70 3.91 9.49 -4.54
N GLY A 71 4.50 9.14 -5.69
CA GLY A 71 5.92 8.82 -5.81
C GLY A 71 6.79 10.01 -5.42
N VAL A 72 7.87 9.76 -4.67
CA VAL A 72 8.89 10.78 -4.37
C VAL A 72 10.04 10.79 -5.38
N SER A 73 10.17 9.71 -6.16
CA SER A 73 11.17 9.51 -7.22
C SER A 73 10.61 8.58 -8.29
N ASP A 74 11.39 8.36 -9.36
CA ASP A 74 11.11 7.40 -10.44
C ASP A 74 11.66 5.99 -10.15
N SER A 75 12.15 5.73 -8.92
CA SER A 75 12.66 4.42 -8.54
C SER A 75 11.52 3.50 -8.17
N ILE A 76 11.25 2.50 -9.01
CA ILE A 76 10.39 1.35 -8.71
C ILE A 76 11.18 0.08 -9.01
N ARG A 77 11.25 -0.84 -8.04
CA ARG A 77 12.19 -1.97 -8.07
C ARG A 77 11.56 -3.30 -7.66
N SER A 78 10.37 -3.30 -7.07
CA SER A 78 9.57 -4.50 -6.88
C SER A 78 8.08 -4.18 -6.83
N CYS A 79 7.23 -5.18 -7.05
CA CYS A 79 5.78 -5.04 -6.99
C CYS A 79 5.09 -6.29 -6.45
N ARG A 80 3.92 -6.12 -5.85
CA ARG A 80 3.03 -7.19 -5.40
C ARG A 80 1.65 -6.99 -5.97
N LEU A 81 1.10 -8.04 -6.55
CA LEU A 81 -0.33 -8.14 -6.80
C LEU A 81 -1.01 -8.37 -5.45
N ILE A 82 -2.03 -7.57 -5.15
CA ILE A 82 -2.80 -7.72 -3.93
C ILE A 82 -3.99 -8.64 -4.26
N PRO A 83 -4.14 -9.79 -3.59
CA PRO A 83 -5.25 -10.70 -3.84
C PRO A 83 -6.59 -9.98 -3.66
N GLN A 84 -7.49 -10.19 -4.62
CA GLN A 84 -8.87 -9.72 -4.49
C GLN A 84 -9.53 -10.42 -3.31
N HIS A 85 -10.22 -9.65 -2.48
CA HIS A 85 -10.95 -10.17 -1.33
C HIS A 85 -12.44 -9.90 -1.54
N SER A 86 -13.23 -10.98 -1.63
CA SER A 86 -14.68 -10.94 -1.66
C SER A 86 -15.20 -11.28 -0.27
N GLY A 87 -15.60 -10.25 0.49
CA GLY A 87 -16.10 -10.45 1.84
C GLY A 87 -16.01 -9.21 2.70
N THR A 88 -16.16 -9.42 4.00
CA THR A 88 -16.01 -8.40 5.04
C THR A 88 -14.55 -8.01 5.20
N TYR A 89 -14.32 -6.77 5.61
CA TYR A 89 -13.01 -6.27 5.98
C TYR A 89 -13.03 -6.01 7.47
N ARG A 90 -12.00 -6.45 8.18
CA ARG A 90 -11.93 -6.27 9.63
C ARG A 90 -10.49 -6.24 10.12
N MET A 91 -10.19 -5.23 10.93
CA MET A 91 -8.90 -5.05 11.58
C MET A 91 -9.09 -4.58 13.01
N ARG A 92 -8.22 -5.01 13.92
CA ARG A 92 -8.09 -4.45 15.26
C ARG A 92 -6.80 -3.66 15.36
N ILE A 93 -6.87 -2.45 15.90
CA ILE A 93 -5.71 -1.58 16.14
C ILE A 93 -5.56 -1.33 17.63
N TYR A 94 -4.31 -1.18 18.08
CA TYR A 94 -3.97 -1.11 19.50
C TYR A 94 -2.98 0.04 19.76
N GLU A 95 -3.17 0.71 20.90
CA GLU A 95 -2.32 1.82 21.37
C GLU A 95 -0.92 1.40 21.81
N ARG A 96 -0.70 0.12 22.11
CA ARG A 96 0.60 -0.37 22.58
C ARG A 96 1.04 -1.60 21.81
N ASP A 97 2.34 -1.87 21.89
CA ASP A 97 2.95 -3.09 21.37
C ASP A 97 2.30 -4.35 21.97
N ASP A 98 2.36 -5.44 21.20
CA ASP A 98 1.88 -6.78 21.58
C ASP A 98 0.38 -6.82 21.94
N PHE A 99 -0.44 -6.08 21.19
CA PHE A 99 -1.90 -6.06 21.32
C PHE A 99 -2.41 -5.58 22.69
N ARG A 100 -1.67 -4.66 23.31
CA ARG A 100 -2.00 -4.09 24.62
C ARG A 100 -2.59 -2.68 24.48
N GLY A 101 -3.15 -2.18 25.59
CA GLY A 101 -3.75 -0.84 25.65
C GLY A 101 -5.17 -0.82 25.09
N GLN A 102 -5.68 0.36 24.74
CA GLN A 102 -7.00 0.50 24.14
C GLN A 102 -7.02 -0.18 22.76
N MET A 103 -8.09 -0.92 22.50
CA MET A 103 -8.34 -1.59 21.23
C MET A 103 -9.50 -0.92 20.52
N SER A 104 -9.35 -0.66 19.22
CA SER A 104 -10.43 -0.22 18.34
C SER A 104 -10.55 -1.17 17.15
N GLU A 105 -11.79 -1.52 16.79
CA GLU A 105 -12.07 -2.35 15.61
C GLU A 105 -12.49 -1.48 14.43
N ILE A 106 -11.97 -1.80 13.24
CA ILE A 106 -12.19 -1.06 12.00
C ILE A 106 -12.70 -2.03 10.93
N THR A 107 -13.87 -1.70 10.37
CA THR A 107 -14.54 -2.48 9.31
C THR A 107 -14.66 -1.72 7.99
N ASP A 108 -14.43 -0.41 8.04
CA ASP A 108 -14.62 0.52 6.92
C ASP A 108 -13.44 1.45 6.77
N ASP A 109 -13.35 2.08 5.60
CA ASP A 109 -12.40 3.14 5.33
C ASP A 109 -12.47 4.24 6.42
N CYS A 110 -11.32 4.78 6.82
CA CYS A 110 -11.19 5.78 7.84
C CYS A 110 -10.30 6.93 7.33
N LEU A 111 -10.91 8.09 7.10
CA LEU A 111 -10.21 9.29 6.62
C LEU A 111 -9.33 9.95 7.68
N SER A 112 -9.65 9.79 8.95
CA SER A 112 -8.93 10.39 10.08
C SER A 112 -9.07 9.53 11.32
N LEU A 113 -7.99 8.86 11.72
CA LEU A 113 -7.93 8.09 12.96
C LEU A 113 -8.06 8.98 14.20
N GLN A 114 -7.55 10.21 14.12
CA GLN A 114 -7.64 11.18 15.20
C GLN A 114 -9.10 11.60 15.45
N ASP A 115 -9.87 11.84 14.38
CA ASP A 115 -11.25 12.29 14.55
C ASP A 115 -12.17 11.13 14.96
N ARG A 116 -11.92 9.92 14.47
CA ARG A 116 -12.77 8.74 14.73
C ARG A 116 -12.48 8.05 16.05
N PHE A 117 -11.20 7.97 16.44
CA PHE A 117 -10.75 7.18 17.59
C PHE A 117 -9.87 7.96 18.57
N HIS A 118 -9.58 9.23 18.29
CA HIS A 118 -8.60 10.03 19.05
C HIS A 118 -7.20 9.39 19.07
N LEU A 119 -6.88 8.66 18.00
CA LEU A 119 -5.60 7.99 17.80
C LEU A 119 -4.77 8.68 16.72
N SER A 120 -3.53 9.03 17.04
CA SER A 120 -2.52 9.52 16.09
C SER A 120 -1.39 8.51 15.85
N GLU A 121 -1.36 7.44 16.65
CA GLU A 121 -0.38 6.37 16.58
C GLU A 121 -1.05 5.00 16.69
N ILE A 122 -0.52 4.02 15.95
CA ILE A 122 -0.85 2.60 16.07
C ILE A 122 0.45 1.86 16.34
N HIS A 123 0.52 1.17 17.48
CA HIS A 123 1.73 0.46 17.89
C HIS A 123 1.65 -1.02 17.54
N SER A 124 0.46 -1.64 17.57
CA SER A 124 0.24 -2.99 17.07
C SER A 124 -1.15 -3.14 16.44
N LEU A 125 -1.32 -4.11 15.55
CA LEU A 125 -2.58 -4.37 14.87
C LEU A 125 -2.73 -5.84 14.46
N ASN A 126 -3.97 -6.29 14.33
CA ASN A 126 -4.31 -7.60 13.81
C ASN A 126 -5.30 -7.44 12.65
N VAL A 127 -4.86 -7.80 11.45
CA VAL A 127 -5.72 -7.82 10.26
C VAL A 127 -6.43 -9.16 10.22
N LEU A 128 -7.71 -9.14 10.60
CA LEU A 128 -8.53 -10.34 10.64
C LEU A 128 -8.98 -10.73 9.23
N GLU A 129 -9.41 -9.75 8.44
CA GLU A 129 -10.02 -9.97 7.13
C GLU A 129 -9.70 -8.85 6.14
N GLY A 130 -9.49 -9.25 4.88
CA GLY A 130 -9.14 -8.35 3.79
C GLY A 130 -7.73 -7.78 3.88
N SER A 131 -7.28 -7.13 2.80
CA SER A 131 -6.05 -6.32 2.81
C SER A 131 -6.39 -4.85 3.00
N TRP A 132 -5.48 -4.12 3.64
CA TRP A 132 -5.65 -2.70 3.95
C TRP A 132 -4.40 -1.91 3.58
N VAL A 133 -4.56 -0.60 3.40
CA VAL A 133 -3.45 0.35 3.30
C VAL A 133 -3.55 1.34 4.45
N LEU A 134 -2.51 1.36 5.28
CA LEU A 134 -2.30 2.37 6.30
C LEU A 134 -1.54 3.56 5.70
N TYR A 135 -2.01 4.75 6.01
CA TYR A 135 -1.39 6.01 5.60
C TYR A 135 -0.93 6.79 6.83
N GLU A 136 0.29 7.33 6.76
CA GLU A 136 0.90 8.12 7.84
C GLU A 136 0.08 9.37 8.19
N MET A 137 -0.56 9.99 7.20
CA MET A 137 -1.36 11.21 7.39
C MET A 137 -2.87 10.96 7.13
N PRO A 138 -3.75 11.84 7.65
CA PRO A 138 -5.16 11.82 7.32
C PRO A 138 -5.41 11.95 5.80
N SER A 139 -6.62 11.58 5.37
CA SER A 139 -7.10 11.71 3.99
C SER A 139 -6.23 10.97 2.96
N TYR A 140 -5.70 9.81 3.33
CA TYR A 140 -4.90 8.92 2.49
C TYR A 140 -3.63 9.54 1.94
N ARG A 141 -2.91 10.28 2.78
CA ARG A 141 -1.66 10.99 2.40
C ARG A 141 -0.45 10.45 3.17
N GLY A 142 0.73 10.81 2.68
CA GLY A 142 2.00 10.45 3.31
C GLY A 142 2.44 9.05 2.95
N ARG A 143 3.29 8.46 3.80
CA ARG A 143 3.79 7.10 3.59
C ARG A 143 2.64 6.09 3.67
N GLN A 144 2.75 5.05 2.85
CA GLN A 144 1.73 4.02 2.69
C GLN A 144 2.31 2.66 3.10
N TYR A 145 1.51 1.83 3.74
CA TYR A 145 1.91 0.52 4.22
C TYR A 145 0.85 -0.52 3.89
N LEU A 146 1.23 -1.57 3.13
CA LEU A 146 0.34 -2.70 2.86
C LEU A 146 0.22 -3.57 4.11
N LEU A 147 -1.01 -3.75 4.59
CA LEU A 147 -1.36 -4.64 5.68
C LEU A 147 -2.16 -5.82 5.11
N ARG A 148 -1.58 -7.02 5.17
CA ARG A 148 -2.23 -8.28 4.76
C ARG A 148 -2.80 -8.97 6.01
N PRO A 149 -3.73 -9.94 5.85
CA PRO A 149 -4.22 -10.74 6.98
C PRO A 149 -3.07 -11.30 7.83
N GLY A 150 -3.13 -11.08 9.14
CA GLY A 150 -2.07 -11.47 10.06
C GLY A 150 -1.89 -10.55 11.27
N GLU A 151 -1.02 -11.00 12.17
CA GLU A 151 -0.63 -10.32 13.40
C GLU A 151 0.60 -9.44 13.21
N TYR A 152 0.52 -8.19 13.64
CA TYR A 152 1.60 -7.23 13.62
C TYR A 152 1.78 -6.65 15.02
N ARG A 153 2.79 -7.13 15.73
CA ARG A 153 2.99 -6.84 17.15
C ARG A 153 3.64 -5.48 17.40
N ARG A 154 4.33 -4.93 16.39
CA ARG A 154 5.00 -3.62 16.43
C ARG A 154 4.96 -2.95 15.07
N TYR A 155 5.12 -1.63 15.02
CA TYR A 155 5.09 -0.86 13.76
C TYR A 155 6.15 -1.23 12.72
N ILE A 156 7.27 -1.81 13.18
CA ILE A 156 8.31 -2.32 12.27
C ILE A 156 7.83 -3.53 11.45
N ASP A 157 6.83 -4.27 11.93
CA ASP A 157 6.33 -5.48 11.28
C ASP A 157 5.62 -5.18 9.94
N TRP A 158 5.09 -3.96 9.77
CA TRP A 158 4.55 -3.48 8.49
C TRP A 158 5.51 -2.55 7.72
N GLY A 159 6.76 -2.45 8.18
CA GLY A 159 7.81 -1.67 7.52
C GLY A 159 7.75 -0.17 7.78
N ALA A 160 7.02 0.29 8.81
CA ALA A 160 7.05 1.69 9.23
C ALA A 160 8.29 2.00 10.09
N MET A 161 8.69 3.28 10.07
CA MET A 161 9.83 3.79 10.85
C MET A 161 9.40 4.38 12.21
N ASN A 162 8.10 4.60 12.39
CA ASN A 162 7.47 5.10 13.61
C ASN A 162 6.01 4.62 13.63
N ALA A 163 5.32 4.87 14.75
CA ALA A 163 3.94 4.44 14.95
C ALA A 163 2.88 5.38 14.35
N LYS A 164 3.26 6.48 13.67
CA LYS A 164 2.30 7.47 13.18
C LYS A 164 1.30 6.85 12.20
N ALA A 165 0.03 7.14 12.45
CA ALA A 165 -1.07 6.58 11.69
C ALA A 165 -2.18 7.65 11.56
N GLY A 166 -2.52 8.03 10.33
CA GLY A 166 -3.49 9.08 10.08
C GLY A 166 -4.79 8.59 9.42
N SER A 167 -4.71 7.62 8.51
CA SER A 167 -5.89 7.07 7.83
C SER A 167 -5.70 5.64 7.37
N LEU A 168 -6.80 4.92 7.17
CA LEU A 168 -6.84 3.51 6.77
C LEU A 168 -7.82 3.32 5.63
N ARG A 169 -7.43 2.53 4.62
CA ARG A 169 -8.28 2.23 3.47
C ARG A 169 -8.31 0.73 3.21
N ARG A 170 -9.49 0.19 2.91
CA ARG A 170 -9.64 -1.18 2.42
C ARG A 170 -9.10 -1.29 1.00
N VAL A 171 -8.39 -2.37 0.71
CA VAL A 171 -7.95 -2.66 -0.66
C VAL A 171 -9.10 -3.28 -1.44
N MET A 172 -9.86 -2.43 -2.13
CA MET A 172 -10.96 -2.85 -3.00
C MET A 172 -10.63 -2.53 -4.45
N ASP A 173 -10.89 -3.49 -5.33
CA ASP A 173 -10.87 -3.31 -6.78
C ASP A 173 -12.29 -2.90 -7.21
N PHE A 174 -12.46 -1.68 -7.68
CA PHE A 174 -13.73 -1.21 -8.23
C PHE A 174 -13.71 -1.54 -9.72
N TYR A 175 -14.56 -2.49 -10.10
CA TYR A 175 -14.72 -3.06 -11.45
C TYR A 175 -14.47 -2.09 -12.61
#